data_AF-J2WUJ2-F1
#
_entry.id   AF-J2WUJ2-F1
#
_cell.length_a   1.000
_cell.length_b   1.000
_cell.length_c   1.000
_cell.angle_alpha   90.00
_cell.angle_beta   90.00
_cell.angle_gamma   90.00
#
_symmetry.space_group_name_H-M   'P 1'
#
loop_
_entity.id
_entity.type
_entity.pdbx_description
1 polymer ?
#
loop_
_entity_poly.entity_id
_entity_poly.type
_entity_poly.pdbx_seq_one_letter_code
_entity_poly.pdbx_strand_id
1 'polypeptide(L)' 'MELEQLAEYFFKYAREQGNPYERFPLGTEVDEFGAPYIEISEAGKLAIVAKDRGEECLRKETTSPEVLAKWVYEIFNKE' A
#
# COMPACT_ATOMS: atom_id res chain seq x y z
N MET A 1 -1.56 13.16 -5.44
CA MET A 1 -2.59 12.18 -5.05
C MET A 1 -2.37 11.89 -3.59
N GLU A 2 -3.44 11.87 -2.80
CA GLU A 2 -3.34 11.68 -1.35
C GLU A 2 -3.51 10.20 -0.97
N LEU A 3 -3.00 9.85 0.21
CA LEU A 3 -3.20 8.54 0.82
C LEU A 3 -4.70 8.21 0.99
N GLU A 4 -5.52 9.23 1.21
CA GLU A 4 -6.98 9.13 1.35
C GLU A 4 -7.63 8.53 0.09
N GLN A 5 -7.22 9.00 -1.09
CA GLN A 5 -7.75 8.50 -2.36
C GLN A 5 -7.36 7.03 -2.60
N LEU A 6 -6.14 6.65 -2.23
CA LEU A 6 -5.71 5.26 -2.26
C LEU A 6 -6.55 4.39 -1.31
N ALA A 7 -6.84 4.89 -0.12
CA ALA A 7 -7.66 4.18 0.86
C ALA A 7 -9.08 3.92 0.35
N GLU A 8 -9.68 4.85 -0.40
CA GLU A 8 -10.99 4.63 -1.04
C GLU A 8 -10.98 3.44 -2.01
N TYR A 9 -9.97 3.34 -2.89
CA TYR A 9 -9.80 2.20 -3.79
C TYR A 9 -9.63 0.90 -3.03
N PHE A 10 -8.86 0.92 -1.94
CA PHE A 10 -8.67 -0.25 -1.09
C PHE A 10 -9.97 -0.70 -0.43
N PHE A 11 -10.73 0.21 0.21
CA PHE A 11 -11.98 -0.15 0.88
C PHE A 11 -13.02 -0.66 -0.10
N LYS A 12 -13.08 -0.07 -1.31
CA LYS A 12 -13.93 -0.58 -2.38
C LYS A 12 -13.54 -2.02 -2.76
N TYR A 13 -12.27 -2.25 -3.04
CA TYR A 13 -11.78 -3.58 -3.41
C TYR A 13 -11.99 -4.62 -2.30
N ALA A 14 -11.67 -4.27 -1.05
CA ALA A 14 -11.84 -5.15 0.11
C ALA A 14 -13.31 -5.55 0.32
N ARG A 15 -14.26 -4.62 0.13
CA ARG A 15 -15.70 -4.91 0.12
C ARG A 15 -16.10 -5.85 -1.01
N GLU A 16 -15.57 -5.65 -2.21
CA GLU A 16 -15.82 -6.53 -3.37
C GLU A 16 -15.30 -7.95 -3.14
N GLN A 17 -14.23 -8.13 -2.36
CA GLN A 17 -13.72 -9.44 -1.94
C GLN A 17 -14.50 -10.05 -0.75
N GLY A 18 -15.51 -9.36 -0.21
CA GLY A 18 -16.27 -9.82 0.96
C GLY A 18 -15.52 -9.73 2.29
N ASN A 19 -14.39 -9.03 2.35
CA ASN A 19 -13.62 -8.80 3.58
C ASN A 19 -13.48 -7.28 3.84
N PRO A 20 -14.51 -6.62 4.39
CA PRO A 20 -14.45 -5.18 4.63
C PRO A 20 -13.45 -4.82 5.72
N TYR A 21 -12.71 -3.74 5.52
CA TYR A 21 -11.77 -3.18 6.49
C TYR A 21 -12.36 -1.92 7.15
N GLU A 22 -12.10 -1.74 8.44
CA GLU A 22 -12.45 -0.52 9.18
C GLU A 22 -11.40 0.58 9.02
N ARG A 23 -10.14 0.19 8.74
CA ARG A 23 -9.00 1.11 8.57
C ARG A 23 -8.08 0.65 7.47
N PHE A 24 -7.43 1.60 6.82
CA PHE A 24 -6.39 1.31 5.83
C PHE A 24 -5.14 0.80 6.58
N PRO A 25 -4.53 -0.32 6.17
CA PRO A 25 -3.50 -0.99 6.97
C PRO A 25 -2.09 -0.42 6.83
N LEU A 26 -1.87 0.53 5.91
CA LEU A 26 -0.56 1.12 5.65
C LEU A 26 -0.54 2.63 5.84
N GLY A 27 0.59 3.13 6.33
CA GLY A 27 0.91 4.55 6.35
C GLY A 27 1.95 4.92 5.28
N THR A 28 2.38 6.17 5.31
CA THR A 28 3.50 6.70 4.52
C THR A 28 4.77 6.89 5.35
N GLU A 29 4.73 6.57 6.64
CA GLU A 29 5.89 6.63 7.52
C GLU A 29 6.88 5.50 7.16
N VAL A 30 8.16 5.87 7.04
CA VAL A 30 9.22 4.91 6.71
C VAL A 30 9.48 4.03 7.92
N ASP A 31 9.38 2.71 7.72
CA ASP A 31 9.80 1.70 8.70
C ASP A 31 11.10 1.06 8.23
N GLU A 32 12.13 1.10 9.08
CA GLU A 32 13.47 0.56 8.78
C GLU A 32 13.63 -0.91 9.19
N PHE A 33 12.60 -1.55 9.77
CA PHE A 33 12.63 -2.88 10.39
C PHE A 33 11.70 -3.90 9.72
N GLY A 34 11.31 -3.65 8.46
CA GLY A 34 10.68 -4.63 7.59
C GLY A 34 9.18 -4.45 7.38
N ALA A 35 8.54 -3.51 8.09
CA ALA A 35 7.14 -3.24 7.84
C ALA A 35 6.98 -2.51 6.48
N PRO A 36 6.02 -2.93 5.64
CA PRO A 36 5.74 -2.22 4.41
C PRO A 36 5.13 -0.84 4.69
N TYR A 37 5.42 0.13 3.83
CA TYR A 37 4.84 1.46 3.82
C TYR A 37 4.60 1.94 2.38
N ILE A 38 3.81 3.01 2.23
CA ILE A 38 3.48 3.60 0.93
C ILE A 38 4.39 4.79 0.63
N GLU A 39 4.97 4.81 -0.56
CA GLU A 39 5.62 6.00 -1.12
C GLU A 39 4.76 6.58 -2.24
N ILE A 40 4.50 7.90 -2.16
CA ILE A 40 3.81 8.66 -3.20
C ILE A 40 4.77 9.75 -3.68
N SER A 41 5.15 9.70 -4.94
CA SER A 41 5.97 10.75 -5.55
C SER A 41 5.10 11.90 -6.08
N GLU A 42 5.67 13.10 -6.15
CA GLU A 42 5.03 14.25 -6.78
C GLU A 42 4.71 14.01 -8.27
N ALA A 43 5.44 13.10 -8.92
CA ALA A 43 5.22 12.70 -10.31
C ALA A 43 4.09 11.67 -10.49
N GLY A 44 3.37 11.31 -9.42
CA GLY A 44 2.26 10.36 -9.47
C GLY A 44 2.67 8.88 -9.50
N LYS A 45 3.97 8.56 -9.35
CA LYS A 45 4.42 7.20 -9.06
C LYS A 45 4.05 6.82 -7.63
N LEU A 46 3.64 5.56 -7.47
CA LEU A 46 3.18 4.97 -6.23
C LEU A 46 3.97 3.69 -5.99
N ALA A 47 4.38 3.45 -4.76
CA ALA A 47 5.07 2.22 -4.42
C ALA A 47 4.67 1.70 -3.05
N ILE A 48 4.71 0.37 -2.93
CA ILE A 48 4.82 -0.32 -1.64
C ILE A 48 6.31 -0.59 -1.45
N VAL A 49 6.87 -0.14 -0.33
CA VAL A 49 8.29 -0.28 -0.01
C VAL A 49 8.40 -0.95 1.36
N ALA A 50 9.40 -1.81 1.54
CA ALA A 50 9.81 -2.27 2.86
C ALA A 50 11.34 -2.23 2.94
N LYS A 51 11.86 -1.90 4.12
CA LYS A 51 13.30 -1.83 4.39
C LYS A 51 13.66 -2.75 5.54
N ASP A 52 14.81 -3.41 5.45
CA ASP A 52 15.40 -4.17 6.57
C ASP A 52 16.74 -3.53 6.95
N ARG A 53 16.81 -2.99 8.16
CA ARG A 53 17.96 -2.23 8.69
C ARG A 53 18.38 -1.08 7.79
N GLY A 54 17.39 -0.37 7.24
CA GLY A 54 17.58 0.78 6.35
C GLY A 54 17.78 0.42 4.87
N GLU A 55 18.00 -0.86 4.54
CA GLU A 55 18.18 -1.31 3.16
C GLU A 55 16.84 -1.73 2.54
N GLU A 56 16.51 -1.24 1.34
CA GLU A 56 15.28 -1.63 0.64
C GLU A 56 15.31 -3.13 0.31
N CYS A 57 14.39 -3.89 0.92
CA CYS A 57 14.23 -5.32 0.69
C CYS A 57 13.00 -5.65 -0.18
N LEU A 58 12.08 -4.71 -0.31
CA LEU A 58 10.91 -4.80 -1.20
C LEU A 58 10.60 -3.44 -1.81
N ARG A 59 10.38 -3.41 -3.12
CA ARG A 59 9.83 -2.26 -3.84
C ARG A 59 8.90 -2.77 -4.93
N LYS A 60 7.64 -2.34 -4.90
CA LYS A 60 6.66 -2.65 -5.95
C LYS A 60 5.97 -1.36 -6.36
N GLU A 61 6.30 -0.88 -7.56
CA GLU A 61 5.84 0.42 -8.07
C GLU A 61 4.77 0.31 -9.15
N THR A 62 3.91 1.31 -9.21
CA THR A 62 2.86 1.49 -10.22
C THR A 62 2.51 2.96 -10.35
N THR A 63 1.82 3.32 -11.42
CA THR A 63 1.15 4.63 -11.57
C THR A 63 -0.36 4.52 -11.38
N SER A 64 -0.89 3.31 -11.17
CA SER A 64 -2.32 3.06 -10.98
C SER A 64 -2.64 2.90 -9.48
N PRO A 65 -3.50 3.76 -8.91
CA PRO A 65 -3.94 3.65 -7.51
C PRO A 65 -4.71 2.36 -7.24
N GLU A 66 -5.51 1.92 -8.22
CA GLU A 66 -6.28 0.67 -8.14
C GLU A 66 -5.36 -0.55 -8.03
N VAL A 67 -4.28 -0.57 -8.81
CA VAL A 67 -3.29 -1.65 -8.77
C VAL A 67 -2.58 -1.67 -7.42
N LEU A 68 -2.18 -0.49 -6.91
CA LEU A 68 -1.54 -0.39 -5.60
C LEU A 68 -2.47 -0.88 -4.49
N ALA A 69 -3.73 -0.44 -4.47
CA ALA A 69 -4.73 -0.84 -3.49
C ALA A 69 -4.96 -2.36 -3.46
N LYS A 70 -5.01 -3.00 -4.63
CA LYS A 70 -5.09 -4.48 -4.74
C LYS A 70 -3.88 -5.15 -4.11
N TRP A 71 -2.67 -4.68 -4.40
CA TRP A 71 -1.46 -5.24 -3.80
C TRP A 71 -1.42 -5.09 -2.29
N VAL A 72 -1.89 -3.95 -1.75
CA VAL A 72 -2.04 -3.78 -0.31
C VAL A 72 -2.96 -4.86 0.25
N TYR A 73 -4.15 -5.05 -0.34
CA TYR A 73 -5.05 -6.11 0.10
C TYR A 73 -4.39 -7.50 0.05
N GLU A 74 -3.73 -7.85 -1.06
CA GLU A 74 -3.04 -9.13 -1.20
C GLU A 74 -1.95 -9.35 -0.13
N ILE A 75 -1.20 -8.31 0.25
CA ILE A 75 -0.14 -8.43 1.27
C ILE A 75 -0.74 -8.80 2.64
N PHE A 76 -1.87 -8.21 3.00
CA PHE A 76 -2.51 -8.43 4.30
C PHE A 76 -3.50 -9.60 4.34
N ASN A 77 -3.77 -10.23 3.20
CA ASN A 77 -4.70 -11.36 3.08
C ASN A 77 -4.06 -12.59 2.41
N LYS A 78 -2.75 -12.58 2.17
CA LYS A 78 -2.02 -13.79 1.79
C LYS A 78 -1.91 -14.70 3.01
N GLU A 79 -2.49 -15.89 2.89
CA GLU A 79 -2.34 -17.03 3.81
C GLU A 79 -0.88 -17.48 3.97
#